data_AF-A0A955T4U1-F1
#
_entry.id   AF-A0A955T4U1-F1
#
_cell.length_a   1.000
_cell.length_b   1.000
_cell.length_c   1.000
_cell.angle_alpha   90.00
_cell.angle_beta   90.00
_cell.angle_gamma   90.00
#
_symmetry.space_group_name_H-M   'P 1'
#
loop_
_entity.id
_entity.type
_entity.pdbx_description
1 polymer ?
#
loop_
_entity_poly.entity_id
_entity_poly.type
_entity_poly.pdbx_seq_one_letter_code
_entity_poly.pdbx_strand_id
1 'polypeptide(L)'
;VFEKGYMHLLNLLHQKIPHERIAMSGGCVLNSVANGKMFDETPFTETCIQPAAGDEGLALGAALYVSNSILKEGKRYVMENSYLGPEFTESEMEAALQSAGVAYRKLDRESLLDATATEIEAGNVVGWFQGRMEWGPRALGNRSILAHPGRPDMKDILNARIKHREAFRPFAPSVLVERQAELFEKTHPSPFMLHVYEIKPEWRERLCAVNHVDNTGRLQSVSRNENPLYYDLIQTFEKRTGIPVILNTSFNEN
;
A
#
# COMPACT_ATOMS: atom_id res chain seq x y z
N VAL A 1 12.07 21.85 -5.03
CA VAL A 1 11.68 22.49 -6.32
C VAL A 1 10.44 21.83 -6.89
N PHE A 2 10.45 20.50 -7.09
CA PHE A 2 9.31 19.74 -7.62
C PHE A 2 7.97 20.04 -6.91
N GLU A 3 7.91 19.88 -5.58
CA GLU A 3 6.68 20.10 -4.79
C GLU A 3 6.09 21.51 -4.99
N LYS A 4 6.94 22.55 -5.05
CA LYS A 4 6.49 23.93 -5.31
C LYS A 4 5.81 24.06 -6.67
N GLY A 5 6.39 23.45 -7.71
CA GLY A 5 5.79 23.42 -9.04
C GLY A 5 4.49 22.61 -9.07
N TYR A 6 4.48 21.48 -8.38
CA TYR A 6 3.31 20.61 -8.23
C TYR A 6 2.12 21.38 -7.61
N MET A 7 2.31 21.99 -6.44
CA MET A 7 1.26 22.77 -5.76
C MET A 7 0.84 24.01 -6.55
N HIS A 8 1.78 24.67 -7.24
CA HIS A 8 1.46 25.81 -8.08
C HIS A 8 0.48 25.43 -9.20
N LEU A 9 0.74 24.32 -9.91
CA LEU A 9 -0.14 23.82 -10.97
C LEU A 9 -1.51 23.40 -10.44
N LEU A 10 -1.56 22.76 -9.27
CA LEU A 10 -2.82 22.37 -8.64
C LEU A 10 -3.67 23.58 -8.25
N ASN A 11 -3.05 24.60 -7.64
CA ASN A 11 -3.76 25.84 -7.31
C ASN A 11 -4.24 26.60 -8.56
N LEU A 12 -3.43 26.64 -9.62
CA LEU A 12 -3.86 27.20 -10.91
C LEU A 12 -5.04 26.44 -11.53
N LEU A 13 -5.04 25.10 -11.43
CA LEU A 13 -6.15 24.27 -11.88
C LEU A 13 -7.42 24.60 -11.09
N HIS A 14 -7.34 24.63 -9.76
CA HIS A 14 -8.48 24.95 -8.90
C HIS A 14 -9.05 26.35 -9.18
N GLN A 15 -8.20 27.35 -9.46
CA GLN A 15 -8.66 28.69 -9.86
C GLN A 15 -9.47 28.67 -11.17
N LYS A 16 -9.13 27.78 -12.10
CA LYS A 16 -9.84 27.63 -13.38
C LYS A 16 -11.10 26.80 -13.26
N ILE A 17 -11.06 25.77 -12.42
CA ILE A 17 -12.14 24.80 -12.21
C ILE A 17 -12.27 24.57 -10.70
N PRO A 18 -13.03 25.42 -9.99
CA PRO A 18 -13.23 25.29 -8.55
C PRO A 18 -14.00 24.01 -8.23
N HIS A 19 -13.31 23.03 -7.65
CA HIS A 19 -13.89 21.77 -7.19
C HIS A 19 -12.98 21.18 -6.11
N GLU A 20 -13.58 20.53 -5.12
CA GLU A 20 -12.89 19.83 -4.02
C GLU A 20 -12.22 18.49 -4.42
N ARG A 21 -12.55 17.93 -5.60
CA ARG A 21 -12.12 16.59 -6.04
C ARG A 21 -11.18 16.70 -7.22
N ILE A 22 -10.11 15.92 -7.21
CA ILE A 22 -9.15 15.88 -8.32
C ILE A 22 -8.82 14.45 -8.74
N ALA A 23 -8.79 14.22 -10.05
CA ALA A 23 -8.26 13.00 -10.65
C ALA A 23 -6.88 13.29 -11.25
N MET A 24 -5.89 12.45 -10.93
CA MET A 24 -4.50 12.68 -11.33
C MET A 24 -3.84 11.40 -11.88
N SER A 25 -3.01 11.58 -12.90
CA SER A 25 -2.15 10.56 -13.51
C SER A 25 -0.87 11.20 -14.06
N GLY A 26 0.03 10.38 -14.59
CA GLY A 26 1.39 10.75 -14.98
C GLY A 26 2.40 10.41 -13.89
N GLY A 27 3.61 9.99 -14.28
CA GLY A 27 4.62 9.47 -13.34
C GLY A 27 5.02 10.44 -12.22
N CYS A 28 4.86 11.76 -12.43
CA CYS A 28 5.06 12.77 -11.39
C CYS A 28 4.14 12.57 -10.17
N VAL A 29 2.94 12.02 -10.39
CA VAL A 29 1.92 11.81 -9.35
C VAL A 29 2.22 10.57 -8.50
N LEU A 30 3.22 9.75 -8.86
CA LEU A 30 3.75 8.71 -7.95
C LEU A 30 4.57 9.30 -6.78
N ASN A 31 4.77 10.62 -6.74
CA ASN A 31 5.36 11.32 -5.61
C ASN A 31 4.36 11.44 -4.45
N SER A 32 4.39 10.43 -3.57
CA SER A 32 3.46 10.33 -2.44
C SER A 32 3.62 11.44 -1.38
N VAL A 33 4.78 12.08 -1.30
CA VAL A 33 5.00 13.23 -0.40
C VAL A 33 4.23 14.44 -0.91
N ALA A 34 4.35 14.74 -2.21
CA ALA A 34 3.60 15.81 -2.84
C ALA A 34 2.08 15.58 -2.74
N ASN A 35 1.62 14.36 -2.97
CA ASN A 35 0.19 14.03 -2.83
C ASN A 35 -0.32 14.22 -1.40
N GLY A 36 0.48 13.86 -0.38
CA GLY A 36 0.09 14.05 1.02
C GLY A 36 -0.03 15.52 1.42
N LYS A 37 0.94 16.34 1.01
CA LYS A 37 0.97 17.80 1.28
C LYS A 37 -0.11 18.58 0.54
N MET A 38 -0.64 18.04 -0.55
CA MET A 38 -1.64 18.72 -1.37
C MET A 38 -2.89 19.07 -0.55
N PHE A 39 -3.27 18.22 0.40
CA PHE A 39 -4.41 18.47 1.29
C PHE A 39 -4.21 19.68 2.22
N ASP A 40 -2.95 20.07 2.47
CA ASP A 40 -2.63 21.24 3.31
C ASP A 40 -2.37 22.50 2.47
N GLU A 41 -1.82 22.33 1.27
CA GLU A 41 -1.32 23.42 0.41
C GLU A 41 -2.26 23.79 -0.75
N THR A 42 -3.39 23.10 -0.88
CA THR A 42 -4.39 23.34 -1.93
C THR A 42 -5.83 23.16 -1.40
N PRO A 43 -6.86 23.64 -2.13
CA PRO A 43 -8.26 23.46 -1.72
C PRO A 43 -8.84 22.05 -1.96
N PHE A 44 -8.07 21.12 -2.53
CA PHE A 44 -8.57 19.77 -2.80
C PHE A 44 -8.63 18.95 -1.52
N THR A 45 -9.73 18.24 -1.31
CA THR A 45 -9.99 17.40 -0.13
C THR A 45 -10.12 15.92 -0.48
N GLU A 46 -10.30 15.60 -1.77
CA GLU A 46 -10.47 14.23 -2.27
C GLU A 46 -9.63 14.00 -3.53
N THR A 47 -9.04 12.81 -3.63
CA THR A 47 -8.24 12.41 -4.78
C THR A 47 -8.68 11.08 -5.39
N CYS A 48 -8.55 11.00 -6.71
CA CYS A 48 -8.46 9.74 -7.43
C CYS A 48 -7.10 9.71 -8.14
N ILE A 49 -6.16 8.94 -7.61
CA ILE A 49 -4.84 8.74 -8.19
C ILE A 49 -4.74 7.31 -8.68
N GLN A 50 -4.44 7.15 -9.96
CA GLN A 50 -4.29 5.82 -10.54
C GLN A 50 -2.99 5.15 -9.99
N PRO A 51 -3.01 3.89 -9.54
CA PRO A 51 -1.87 3.25 -8.85
C PRO A 51 -0.65 2.96 -9.72
N ALA A 52 -0.86 2.85 -11.02
CA ALA A 52 0.13 2.66 -12.07
C ALA A 52 0.24 3.97 -12.90
N ALA A 53 0.32 5.12 -12.22
CA ALA A 53 0.11 6.44 -12.82
C ALA A 53 1.14 6.80 -13.89
N GLY A 54 2.27 6.09 -13.98
CA GLY A 54 3.23 6.27 -15.06
C GLY A 54 2.70 5.75 -16.41
N ASP A 55 3.64 5.51 -17.32
CA ASP A 55 3.33 5.04 -18.67
C ASP A 55 2.69 3.65 -18.66
N GLU A 56 2.92 2.86 -17.61
CA GLU A 56 2.29 1.57 -17.40
C GLU A 56 0.76 1.68 -17.41
N GLY A 57 0.17 2.79 -16.95
CA GLY A 57 -1.27 3.03 -16.90
C GLY A 57 -1.92 3.37 -18.25
N LEU A 58 -1.14 3.67 -19.29
CA LEU A 58 -1.65 4.17 -20.58
C LEU A 58 -2.55 3.18 -21.29
N ALA A 59 -2.26 1.87 -21.18
CA ALA A 59 -3.09 0.83 -21.79
C ALA A 59 -4.53 0.86 -21.25
N LEU A 60 -4.71 1.02 -19.93
CA LEU A 60 -6.02 1.18 -19.32
C LEU A 60 -6.68 2.50 -19.76
N GLY A 61 -5.91 3.60 -19.75
CA GLY A 61 -6.41 4.91 -20.19
C GLY A 61 -6.94 4.89 -21.63
N ALA A 62 -6.21 4.24 -22.55
CA ALA A 62 -6.61 4.09 -23.95
C ALA A 62 -7.89 3.27 -24.09
N ALA A 63 -8.00 2.13 -23.39
CA ALA A 63 -9.19 1.30 -23.41
C ALA A 63 -10.42 2.04 -22.86
N LEU A 64 -10.26 2.74 -21.74
CA LEU A 64 -11.33 3.55 -21.15
C LEU A 64 -11.72 4.73 -22.05
N TYR A 65 -10.78 5.36 -22.75
CA TYR A 65 -11.07 6.41 -23.71
C TYR A 65 -11.91 5.90 -24.88
N VAL A 66 -11.53 4.76 -25.47
CA VAL A 66 -12.29 4.16 -26.58
C VAL A 66 -13.69 3.75 -26.11
N SER A 67 -13.80 3.01 -25.00
CA SER A 67 -15.09 2.56 -24.46
C SER A 67 -16.03 3.73 -24.14
N ASN A 68 -15.55 4.78 -23.47
CA ASN A 68 -16.40 5.88 -23.01
C ASN A 68 -16.62 6.98 -24.07
N SER A 69 -15.57 7.38 -24.79
CA SER A 69 -15.61 8.57 -25.66
C SER A 69 -15.96 8.23 -27.11
N ILE A 70 -15.53 7.06 -27.59
CA ILE A 70 -15.75 6.62 -28.97
C ILE A 70 -16.98 5.73 -29.06
N LEU A 71 -17.00 4.62 -28.32
CA LEU A 71 -18.06 3.62 -28.38
C LEU A 71 -19.29 4.02 -27.55
N LYS A 72 -19.11 4.88 -26.54
CA LYS A 72 -20.17 5.35 -25.63
C LYS A 72 -20.96 4.20 -25.01
N GLU A 73 -20.28 3.15 -24.56
CA GLU A 73 -20.89 1.91 -24.06
C GLU A 73 -21.77 2.11 -22.81
N GLY A 74 -21.69 3.27 -22.16
CA GLY A 74 -22.48 3.63 -20.98
C GLY A 74 -22.05 2.92 -19.70
N LYS A 75 -21.10 1.98 -19.77
CA LYS A 75 -20.53 1.27 -18.62
C LYS A 75 -19.36 2.06 -18.05
N ARG A 76 -19.50 2.53 -16.82
CA ARG A 76 -18.40 3.15 -16.07
C ARG A 76 -17.75 2.11 -15.17
N TYR A 77 -16.48 1.83 -15.43
CA TYR A 77 -15.66 1.04 -14.51
C TYR A 77 -15.20 1.92 -13.35
N VAL A 78 -15.32 1.40 -12.13
CA VAL A 78 -14.78 2.00 -10.90
C VAL A 78 -13.65 1.11 -10.42
N MET A 79 -12.45 1.67 -10.29
CA MET A 79 -11.28 0.94 -9.80
C MET A 79 -11.31 0.93 -8.27
N GLU A 80 -11.73 -0.18 -7.69
CA GLU A 80 -11.77 -0.38 -6.22
C GLU A 80 -10.43 -0.89 -5.67
N ASN A 81 -9.68 -1.64 -6.47
CA ASN A 81 -8.38 -2.18 -6.09
C ASN A 81 -7.47 -2.34 -7.32
N SER A 82 -6.20 -2.66 -7.10
CA SER A 82 -5.22 -2.89 -8.17
C SER A 82 -4.92 -4.37 -8.42
N TYR A 83 -5.69 -5.31 -7.87
CA TYR A 83 -5.44 -6.75 -8.01
C TYR A 83 -5.90 -7.29 -9.38
N LEU A 84 -5.25 -6.80 -10.45
CA LEU A 84 -5.60 -7.07 -11.84
C LEU A 84 -4.66 -8.10 -12.51
N GLY A 85 -3.60 -8.51 -11.83
CA GLY A 85 -2.68 -9.51 -12.34
C GLY A 85 -3.18 -10.96 -12.18
N PRO A 86 -2.32 -11.94 -12.50
CA PRO A 86 -2.62 -13.36 -12.33
C PRO A 86 -2.85 -13.74 -10.87
N GLU A 87 -3.70 -14.75 -10.66
CA GLU A 87 -3.85 -15.51 -9.42
C GLU A 87 -3.43 -16.96 -9.69
N PHE A 88 -3.01 -17.65 -8.64
CA PHE A 88 -2.54 -19.02 -8.71
C PHE A 88 -3.42 -19.89 -7.82
N THR A 89 -3.85 -21.02 -8.37
CA THR A 89 -4.62 -22.04 -7.67
C THR A 89 -3.78 -22.75 -6.61
N GLU A 90 -4.43 -23.36 -5.62
CA GLU A 90 -3.72 -24.17 -4.62
C GLU A 90 -2.89 -25.29 -5.25
N SER A 91 -3.38 -25.92 -6.33
CA SER A 91 -2.65 -26.95 -7.07
C SER A 91 -1.39 -26.43 -7.75
N GLU A 92 -1.41 -25.21 -8.30
CA GLU A 92 -0.22 -24.60 -8.90
C GLU A 92 0.82 -24.25 -7.84
N MET A 93 0.38 -23.72 -6.70
CA MET A 93 1.27 -23.44 -5.56
C MET A 93 1.87 -24.72 -4.97
N GLU A 94 1.08 -25.78 -4.81
CA GLU A 94 1.56 -27.07 -4.33
C GLU A 94 2.57 -27.70 -5.29
N ALA A 95 2.28 -27.69 -6.60
CA ALA A 95 3.22 -28.18 -7.61
C ALA A 95 4.54 -27.40 -7.59
N ALA A 96 4.51 -26.09 -7.40
CA ALA A 96 5.71 -25.26 -7.27
C ALA A 96 6.53 -25.63 -6.01
N LEU A 97 5.88 -25.84 -4.86
CA LEU A 97 6.54 -26.26 -3.62
C LEU A 97 7.18 -27.65 -3.75
N GLN A 98 6.46 -28.60 -4.35
CA GLN A 98 6.96 -29.95 -4.61
C GLN A 98 8.16 -29.92 -5.58
N SER A 99 8.06 -29.14 -6.66
CA SER A 99 9.15 -28.98 -7.61
C SER A 99 10.40 -28.33 -6.99
N ALA A 100 10.23 -27.46 -5.99
CA ALA A 100 11.32 -26.85 -5.25
C ALA A 100 11.92 -27.79 -4.17
N GLY A 101 11.28 -28.92 -3.87
CA GLY A 101 11.74 -29.88 -2.86
C GLY A 101 11.70 -29.33 -1.43
N VAL A 102 10.86 -28.32 -1.16
CA VAL A 102 10.75 -27.71 0.16
C VAL A 102 9.67 -28.39 1.01
N ALA A 103 9.92 -28.51 2.30
CA ALA A 103 8.90 -28.94 3.25
C ALA A 103 7.85 -27.84 3.41
N TYR A 104 6.57 -28.21 3.38
CA TYR A 104 5.46 -27.28 3.58
C TYR A 104 4.35 -27.91 4.43
N ARG A 105 3.51 -27.06 4.99
CA ARG A 105 2.27 -27.43 5.67
C ARG A 105 1.12 -26.66 5.07
N LYS A 106 -0.01 -27.33 4.87
CA LYS A 106 -1.27 -26.67 4.51
C LYS A 106 -2.00 -26.30 5.79
N LEU A 107 -2.40 -25.03 5.90
CA LEU A 107 -3.18 -24.50 7.01
C LEU A 107 -4.55 -24.07 6.50
N ASP A 108 -5.57 -24.23 7.32
CA ASP A 108 -6.83 -23.50 7.10
C ASP A 108 -6.62 -21.99 7.33
N ARG A 109 -7.64 -21.19 6.97
CA ARG A 109 -7.58 -19.73 7.03
C ARG A 109 -7.23 -19.22 8.43
N GLU A 110 -7.92 -19.70 9.47
CA GLU A 110 -7.73 -19.19 10.83
C GLU A 110 -6.33 -19.53 11.35
N SER A 111 -5.89 -20.78 11.13
CA SER A 111 -4.56 -21.25 11.49
C SER A 111 -3.46 -20.52 10.71
N LEU A 112 -3.70 -20.17 9.44
CA LEU A 112 -2.76 -19.39 8.62
C LEU A 112 -2.60 -17.97 9.19
N LEU A 113 -3.71 -17.30 9.51
CA LEU A 113 -3.69 -15.94 10.05
C LEU A 113 -3.01 -15.90 11.41
N ASP A 114 -3.34 -16.84 12.31
CA ASP A 114 -2.72 -16.92 13.64
C ASP A 114 -1.23 -17.25 13.58
N ALA A 115 -0.84 -18.25 12.77
CA ALA A 115 0.56 -18.60 12.59
C ALA A 115 1.35 -17.42 12.01
N THR A 116 0.82 -16.76 10.98
CA THR A 116 1.51 -15.63 10.34
C THR A 116 1.64 -14.46 11.31
N ALA A 117 0.58 -14.10 12.04
CA ALA A 117 0.63 -13.05 13.03
C ALA A 117 1.62 -13.37 14.16
N THR A 118 1.70 -14.64 14.59
CA THR A 118 2.67 -15.13 15.59
C THR A 118 4.11 -14.97 15.10
N GLU A 119 4.39 -15.33 13.85
CA GLU A 119 5.73 -15.16 13.27
C GLU A 119 6.13 -13.68 13.18
N ILE A 120 5.21 -12.82 12.75
CA ILE A 120 5.45 -11.37 12.69
C ILE A 120 5.67 -10.80 14.10
N GLU A 121 4.85 -11.21 15.09
CA GLU A 121 4.99 -10.84 16.50
C GLU A 121 6.36 -11.23 17.07
N ALA A 122 6.84 -12.43 16.74
CA ALA A 122 8.15 -12.93 17.13
C ALA A 122 9.32 -12.16 16.47
N GLY A 123 9.04 -11.27 15.51
CA GLY A 123 10.04 -10.50 14.78
C GLY A 123 10.61 -11.23 13.57
N ASN A 124 9.96 -12.30 13.11
CA ASN A 124 10.32 -12.94 11.85
C ASN A 124 9.77 -12.16 10.66
N VAL A 125 10.49 -12.28 9.54
CA VAL A 125 10.10 -11.67 8.26
C VAL A 125 9.33 -12.71 7.46
N VAL A 126 8.12 -12.36 7.02
CA VAL A 126 7.23 -13.30 6.33
C VAL A 126 7.02 -12.88 4.88
N GLY A 127 7.31 -13.79 3.94
CA GLY A 127 6.84 -13.65 2.57
C GLY A 127 5.35 -13.95 2.48
N TRP A 128 4.57 -13.00 1.97
CA TRP A 128 3.12 -13.07 1.88
C TRP A 128 2.68 -13.03 0.41
N PHE A 129 2.13 -14.16 -0.05
CA PHE A 129 1.70 -14.40 -1.41
C PHE A 129 0.26 -14.91 -1.40
N GLN A 130 -0.68 -14.13 -1.94
CA GLN A 130 -2.09 -14.52 -2.02
C GLN A 130 -2.82 -13.82 -3.17
N GLY A 131 -3.90 -14.41 -3.64
CA GLY A 131 -4.81 -13.80 -4.61
C GLY A 131 -4.14 -13.29 -5.89
N ARG A 132 -4.88 -12.41 -6.58
CA ARG A 132 -4.42 -11.72 -7.80
C ARG A 132 -3.30 -10.73 -7.50
N MET A 133 -2.26 -10.71 -8.35
CA MET A 133 -1.16 -9.76 -8.20
C MET A 133 -1.65 -8.30 -8.32
N GLU A 134 -1.10 -7.44 -7.47
CA GLU A 134 -1.30 -5.99 -7.56
C GLU A 134 -0.58 -5.40 -8.79
N TRP A 135 -1.25 -4.45 -9.44
CA TRP A 135 -0.72 -3.67 -10.56
C TRP A 135 -0.22 -2.31 -10.09
N GLY A 136 0.92 -1.90 -10.64
CA GLY A 136 1.65 -0.70 -10.23
C GLY A 136 2.93 -1.04 -9.46
N PRO A 137 3.69 -0.03 -9.01
CA PRO A 137 5.03 -0.20 -8.45
C PRO A 137 5.04 -0.53 -6.95
N ARG A 138 3.87 -0.72 -6.32
CA ARG A 138 3.72 -0.91 -4.88
C ARG A 138 3.16 -2.30 -4.61
N ALA A 139 3.72 -2.99 -3.62
CA ALA A 139 3.08 -4.17 -3.04
C ALA A 139 2.03 -3.72 -2.03
N LEU A 140 0.86 -4.32 -2.11
CA LEU A 140 -0.37 -3.90 -1.43
C LEU A 140 -1.04 -5.08 -0.70
N GLY A 141 -0.24 -6.04 -0.24
CA GLY A 141 -0.72 -7.18 0.54
C GLY A 141 -0.99 -8.46 -0.26
N ASN A 142 -0.64 -8.51 -1.56
CA ASN A 142 -0.77 -9.73 -2.36
C ASN A 142 0.59 -10.30 -2.78
N ARG A 143 1.61 -9.47 -3.01
CA ARG A 143 3.00 -9.89 -3.22
C ARG A 143 3.92 -9.07 -2.32
N SER A 144 3.87 -9.37 -1.02
CA SER A 144 4.47 -8.54 0.03
C SER A 144 5.46 -9.30 0.90
N ILE A 145 6.44 -8.60 1.43
CA ILE A 145 7.21 -9.02 2.60
C ILE A 145 6.64 -8.25 3.79
N LEU A 146 6.23 -9.00 4.80
CA LEU A 146 5.59 -8.50 6.01
C LEU A 146 6.54 -8.61 7.20
N ALA A 147 6.49 -7.62 8.09
CA ALA A 147 7.29 -7.62 9.30
C ALA A 147 6.67 -6.79 10.43
N HIS A 148 7.26 -6.89 11.62
CA HIS A 148 6.79 -6.17 12.80
C HIS A 148 7.05 -4.66 12.64
N PRO A 149 6.04 -3.78 12.76
CA PRO A 149 6.20 -2.33 12.55
C PRO A 149 6.85 -1.60 13.73
N GLY A 150 6.81 -2.18 14.94
CA GLY A 150 7.29 -1.56 16.18
C GLY A 150 8.64 -2.05 16.70
N ARG A 151 9.37 -2.85 15.92
CA ARG A 151 10.65 -3.43 16.35
C ARG A 151 11.81 -2.54 15.89
N PRO A 152 12.65 -1.99 16.80
CA PRO A 152 13.73 -1.08 16.41
C PRO A 152 14.77 -1.73 15.48
N ASP A 153 15.03 -3.03 15.65
CA ASP A 153 15.98 -3.81 14.86
C ASP A 153 15.43 -4.23 13.48
N MET A 154 14.13 -4.05 13.23
CA MET A 154 13.49 -4.60 12.02
C MET A 154 13.97 -3.94 10.73
N LYS A 155 14.27 -2.64 10.77
CA LYS A 155 14.83 -1.92 9.60
C LYS A 155 16.16 -2.54 9.17
N ASP A 156 17.02 -2.83 10.14
CA ASP A 156 18.35 -3.41 9.90
C ASP A 156 18.23 -4.86 9.41
N ILE A 157 17.33 -5.65 10.00
CA ILE A 157 17.05 -7.03 9.57
C ILE A 157 16.61 -7.06 8.10
N LEU A 158 15.66 -6.20 7.70
CA LEU A 158 15.14 -6.16 6.34
C LEU A 158 16.19 -5.69 5.32
N ASN A 159 16.98 -4.67 5.68
CA ASN A 159 18.04 -4.15 4.82
C ASN A 159 19.19 -5.16 4.66
N ALA A 160 19.59 -5.85 5.73
CA ALA A 160 20.68 -6.82 5.68
C ALA A 160 20.30 -8.11 4.94
N ARG A 161 19.07 -8.61 5.13
CA ARG A 161 18.66 -9.93 4.64
C ARG A 161 18.04 -9.95 3.25
N ILE A 162 17.38 -8.87 2.83
CA ILE A 162 16.53 -8.91 1.63
C ILE A 162 16.75 -7.71 0.71
N LYS A 163 16.73 -6.51 1.29
CA LYS A 163 16.66 -5.30 0.45
C LYS A 163 18.01 -4.78 0.03
N HIS A 164 19.08 -4.97 0.79
CA HIS A 164 20.40 -4.40 0.50
C HIS A 164 20.32 -2.90 0.11
N ARG A 165 19.40 -2.17 0.76
CA ARG A 165 19.10 -0.76 0.50
C ARG A 165 19.87 0.12 1.47
N GLU A 166 20.00 1.38 1.09
CA GLU A 166 20.47 2.45 1.96
C GLU A 166 19.60 2.53 3.22
N ALA A 167 20.21 2.66 4.39
CA ALA A 167 19.54 2.57 5.69
C ALA A 167 18.42 3.61 5.91
N PHE A 168 18.43 4.71 5.14
CA PHE A 168 17.45 5.78 5.26
C PHE A 168 16.14 5.51 4.48
N ARG A 169 16.09 4.52 3.58
CA ARG A 169 14.86 4.24 2.83
C ARG A 169 13.81 3.65 3.76
N PRO A 170 12.69 4.34 3.96
CA PRO A 170 11.70 3.87 4.93
C PRO A 170 10.80 2.78 4.34
N PHE A 171 10.22 1.98 5.24
CA PHE A 171 9.21 0.98 4.92
C PHE A 171 7.80 1.54 5.11
N ALA A 172 6.82 0.93 4.46
CA ALA A 172 5.45 1.42 4.45
C ALA A 172 4.59 0.73 5.53
N PRO A 173 3.74 1.47 6.26
CA PRO A 173 2.72 0.88 7.10
C PRO A 173 1.48 0.48 6.28
N SER A 174 1.01 -0.76 6.44
CA SER A 174 -0.36 -1.15 6.09
C SER A 174 -1.25 -1.07 7.32
N VAL A 175 -2.30 -0.26 7.28
CA VAL A 175 -3.19 0.04 8.40
C VAL A 175 -4.63 -0.27 8.02
N LEU A 176 -5.43 -0.77 8.98
CA LEU A 176 -6.87 -0.90 8.77
C LEU A 176 -7.50 0.48 8.53
N VAL A 177 -8.35 0.61 7.51
CA VAL A 177 -8.89 1.93 7.11
C VAL A 177 -9.62 2.64 8.26
N GLU A 178 -10.35 1.89 9.08
CA GLU A 178 -11.07 2.41 10.25
C GLU A 178 -10.16 2.84 11.40
N ARG A 179 -8.91 2.38 11.44
CA ARG A 179 -7.91 2.75 12.45
C ARG A 179 -7.01 3.90 11.99
N GLN A 180 -7.04 4.28 10.70
CA GLN A 180 -6.15 5.31 10.14
C GLN A 180 -6.20 6.62 10.93
N ALA A 181 -7.40 7.12 11.26
CA ALA A 181 -7.60 8.39 11.95
C ALA A 181 -7.03 8.40 13.38
N GLU A 182 -6.80 7.24 13.98
CA GLU A 182 -6.18 7.11 15.30
C GLU A 182 -4.65 7.20 15.22
N LEU A 183 -4.06 6.87 14.06
CA LEU A 183 -2.62 6.73 13.87
C LEU A 183 -1.97 7.87 13.10
N PHE A 184 -2.71 8.52 12.19
CA PHE A 184 -2.19 9.54 11.30
C PHE A 184 -2.97 10.86 11.44
N GLU A 185 -2.29 11.97 11.15
CA GLU A 185 -2.89 13.32 11.20
C GLU A 185 -3.90 13.57 10.07
N LYS A 186 -3.95 12.71 9.05
CA LYS A 186 -4.85 12.82 7.89
C LYS A 186 -5.70 11.56 7.73
N THR A 187 -6.96 11.75 7.37
CA THR A 187 -7.97 10.70 7.30
C THR A 187 -8.34 10.28 5.87
N HIS A 188 -7.92 11.03 4.84
CA HIS A 188 -8.16 10.63 3.46
C HIS A 188 -7.50 9.27 3.19
N PRO A 189 -8.23 8.25 2.70
CA PRO A 189 -7.68 6.92 2.46
C PRO A 189 -6.51 6.92 1.46
N SER A 190 -5.63 5.93 1.58
CA SER A 190 -4.50 5.72 0.67
C SER A 190 -4.38 4.23 0.35
N PRO A 191 -5.34 3.61 -0.37
CA PRO A 191 -5.35 2.17 -0.63
C PRO A 191 -4.16 1.70 -1.48
N PHE A 192 -3.48 2.64 -2.17
CA PHE A 192 -2.41 2.36 -3.13
C PHE A 192 -1.02 2.83 -2.68
N MET A 193 -0.83 3.21 -1.40
CA MET A 193 0.43 3.80 -0.92
C MET A 193 0.86 5.06 -1.71
N LEU A 194 -0.10 5.92 -2.03
CA LEU A 194 0.12 7.13 -2.83
C LEU A 194 0.14 8.41 -1.99
N HIS A 195 0.00 8.31 -0.68
CA HIS A 195 0.07 9.44 0.24
C HIS A 195 1.07 9.17 1.37
N VAL A 196 1.75 10.22 1.82
CA VAL A 196 2.60 10.23 3.01
C VAL A 196 1.96 11.17 4.01
N TYR A 197 1.67 10.66 5.20
CA TYR A 197 1.06 11.42 6.29
C TYR A 197 1.94 11.39 7.52
N GLU A 198 1.82 12.41 8.36
CA GLU A 198 2.44 12.44 9.68
C GLU A 198 1.78 11.41 10.60
N ILE A 199 2.60 10.63 11.31
CA ILE A 199 2.19 9.70 12.35
C ILE A 199 2.03 10.48 13.64
N LYS A 200 0.91 10.27 14.33
CA LYS A 200 0.63 10.95 15.60
C LYS A 200 1.69 10.61 16.67
N PRO A 201 2.09 11.58 17.53
CA PRO A 201 3.17 11.40 18.50
C PRO A 201 3.12 10.10 19.32
N GLU A 202 1.94 9.74 19.81
CA GLU A 202 1.68 8.57 20.66
C GLU A 202 1.94 7.22 19.96
N TRP A 203 2.02 7.19 18.63
CA TRP A 203 2.26 5.97 17.85
C TRP A 203 3.70 5.83 17.33
N ARG A 204 4.50 6.90 17.34
CA ARG A 204 5.82 6.95 16.69
C ARG A 204 6.79 5.89 17.22
N GLU A 205 6.81 5.68 18.53
CA GLU A 205 7.65 4.66 19.16
C GLU A 205 7.14 3.25 18.83
N ARG A 206 5.82 3.03 18.94
CA ARG A 206 5.17 1.74 18.64
C ARG A 206 5.23 1.36 17.14
N LEU A 207 5.54 2.32 16.28
CA LEU A 207 5.66 2.16 14.82
C LEU A 207 7.06 2.50 14.31
N CYS A 208 8.09 2.40 15.15
CA CYS A 208 9.45 2.88 14.84
C CYS A 208 10.06 2.31 13.53
N ALA A 209 9.66 1.11 13.08
CA ALA A 209 10.16 0.49 11.84
C ALA A 209 9.51 1.06 10.56
N VAL A 210 8.35 1.71 10.69
CA VAL A 210 7.61 2.37 9.59
C VAL A 210 7.48 3.89 9.76
N ASN A 211 7.91 4.42 10.91
CA ASN A 211 8.07 5.85 11.14
C ASN A 211 9.34 6.36 10.46
N HIS A 212 9.18 7.35 9.59
CA HIS A 212 10.27 8.03 8.90
C HIS A 212 10.97 9.02 9.86
N VAL A 213 12.15 9.51 9.46
CA VAL A 213 12.92 10.49 10.25
C VAL A 213 12.18 11.82 10.49
N ASP A 214 11.25 12.17 9.59
CA ASP A 214 10.40 13.35 9.68
C ASP A 214 9.03 13.06 10.30
N ASN A 215 8.90 11.92 11.00
CA ASN A 215 7.68 11.43 11.63
C ASN A 215 6.53 11.09 10.68
N THR A 216 6.82 10.89 9.39
CA THR A 216 5.81 10.50 8.41
C THR A 216 5.81 8.99 8.13
N GLY A 217 4.76 8.52 7.46
CA GLY A 217 4.67 7.15 6.93
C GLY A 217 3.89 7.12 5.61
N ARG A 218 4.41 6.39 4.62
CA ARG A 218 3.69 6.17 3.35
C ARG A 218 2.69 5.03 3.48
N LEU A 219 1.50 5.34 3.96
CA LEU A 219 0.53 4.34 4.37
C LEU A 219 -0.23 3.68 3.21
N GLN A 220 -0.54 2.39 3.39
CA GLN A 220 -1.64 1.69 2.74
C GLN A 220 -2.83 1.63 3.71
N SER A 221 -3.98 2.20 3.34
CA SER A 221 -5.24 1.95 4.05
C SER A 221 -5.88 0.67 3.51
N VAL A 222 -6.14 -0.31 4.37
CA VAL A 222 -6.67 -1.62 3.96
C VAL A 222 -8.13 -1.73 4.38
N SER A 223 -9.01 -1.94 3.39
CA SER A 223 -10.42 -2.25 3.60
C SER A 223 -10.68 -3.76 3.46
N ARG A 224 -11.57 -4.30 4.31
CA ARG A 224 -11.97 -5.71 4.23
C ARG A 224 -12.65 -6.06 2.91
N ASN A 225 -13.35 -5.10 2.29
CA ASN A 225 -14.02 -5.30 1.00
C ASN A 225 -13.02 -5.48 -0.15
N GLU A 226 -11.86 -4.84 -0.07
CA GLU A 226 -10.84 -4.87 -1.12
C GLU A 226 -9.92 -6.08 -0.97
N ASN A 227 -9.51 -6.40 0.27
CA ASN A 227 -8.58 -7.49 0.53
C ASN A 227 -8.90 -8.20 1.87
N PRO A 228 -9.86 -9.13 1.90
CA PRO A 228 -10.36 -9.69 3.15
C PRO A 228 -9.34 -10.54 3.90
N LEU A 229 -8.47 -11.27 3.20
CA LEU A 229 -7.44 -12.09 3.86
C LEU A 229 -6.36 -11.22 4.50
N TYR A 230 -5.89 -10.18 3.78
CA TYR A 230 -4.88 -9.27 4.31
C TYR A 230 -5.43 -8.40 5.44
N TYR A 231 -6.67 -7.93 5.31
CA TYR A 231 -7.38 -7.23 6.38
C TYR A 231 -7.46 -8.10 7.65
N ASP A 232 -7.92 -9.34 7.51
CA ASP A 232 -8.07 -10.24 8.66
C ASP A 232 -6.70 -10.59 9.29
N LEU A 233 -5.60 -10.60 8.51
CA LEU A 233 -4.25 -10.75 9.04
C LEU A 233 -3.85 -9.57 9.91
N ILE A 234 -4.05 -8.33 9.43
CA ILE A 234 -3.73 -7.12 10.20
C ILE A 234 -4.59 -7.08 11.48
N GLN A 235 -5.88 -7.43 11.39
CA GLN A 235 -6.75 -7.52 12.55
C GLN A 235 -6.30 -8.60 13.55
N THR A 236 -5.84 -9.75 13.07
CA THR A 236 -5.33 -10.84 13.92
C THR A 236 -4.05 -10.40 14.64
N PHE A 237 -3.14 -9.74 13.91
CA PHE A 237 -1.94 -9.14 14.49
C PHE A 237 -2.26 -8.05 15.53
N GLU A 238 -3.26 -7.20 15.26
CA GLU A 238 -3.73 -6.18 16.20
C GLU A 238 -4.25 -6.81 17.49
N LYS A 239 -5.06 -7.87 17.41
CA LYS A 239 -5.59 -8.57 18.61
C LYS A 239 -4.47 -9.10 19.52
N ARG A 240 -3.32 -9.46 18.95
CA ARG A 240 -2.17 -10.01 19.68
C ARG A 240 -1.28 -8.91 20.27
N THR A 241 -1.00 -7.87 19.48
CA THR A 241 0.03 -6.87 19.82
C THR A 241 -0.53 -5.52 20.26
N GLY A 242 -1.84 -5.30 20.06
CA GLY A 242 -2.50 -4.01 20.16
C GLY A 242 -2.08 -3.00 19.08
N ILE A 243 -1.41 -3.44 18.00
CA ILE A 243 -0.92 -2.58 16.91
C ILE A 243 -1.74 -2.85 15.62
N PRO A 244 -2.55 -1.89 15.12
CA PRO A 244 -3.36 -2.05 13.91
C PRO A 244 -2.58 -1.87 12.60
N VAL A 245 -1.29 -2.21 12.61
CA VAL A 245 -0.36 -1.96 11.49
C VAL A 245 0.51 -3.17 11.26
N ILE A 246 0.80 -3.47 10.00
CA ILE A 246 1.88 -4.37 9.60
C ILE A 246 2.84 -3.60 8.69
N LEU A 247 4.15 -3.79 8.86
CA LEU A 247 5.13 -3.27 7.90
C LEU A 247 5.00 -4.05 6.60
N ASN A 248 4.86 -3.34 5.49
CA ASN A 248 4.76 -3.93 4.15
C ASN A 248 5.86 -3.37 3.23
N THR A 249 6.52 -4.29 2.50
CA THR A 249 7.40 -3.95 1.39
C THR A 249 7.26 -4.94 0.23
N SER A 250 7.73 -4.58 -0.97
CA SER A 250 7.64 -5.43 -2.16
C SER A 250 8.28 -6.80 -1.97
N PHE A 251 7.64 -7.86 -2.48
CA PHE A 251 8.19 -9.21 -2.50
C PHE A 251 9.16 -9.38 -3.68
N ASN A 252 10.35 -8.79 -3.53
CA ASN A 252 11.46 -8.93 -4.44
C ASN A 252 12.78 -8.66 -3.72
N GLU A 253 13.88 -9.15 -4.28
CA GLU A 253 15.20 -8.58 -4.05
C GLU A 253 15.31 -7.29 -4.87
N ASN A 254 16.16 -6.38 -4.42
CA ASN A 254 16.14 -4.96 -4.76
C ASN A 254 15.95 -4.62 -6.25
#